data_AF-A0A7C5BAJ6-F1
#
_entry.id   AF-A0A7C5BAJ6-F1
#
_cell.length_a   1.000
_cell.length_b   1.000
_cell.length_c   1.000
_cell.angle_alpha   90.00
_cell.angle_beta   90.00
_cell.angle_gamma   90.00
#
_symmetry.space_group_name_H-M   'P 1'
#
loop_
_entity.id
_entity.type
_entity.pdbx_description
1 polymer ?
#
loop_
_entity_poly.entity_id
_entity_poly.type
_entity_poly.pdbx_seq_one_letter_code
_entity_poly.pdbx_strand_id
1 'polypeptide(L)'
;MNEQQEMDKLEIEIKSLRKTIEELKKTEGTDIGRAQTYVSLAASLAKAKTFDKAKKYVALAQKELNEKVPAKVIVSKKIETIKSLVEEVEEIAPEVATQAKECIQNAEKGLDEDIDKSIKLADSAEEILTLEIIRYVKEQLVGYSSLLSRASKHGISTEKAEEATEKLNSALSSPVSAIVSAILECKTEIEKVKKELDAKMSSVVEQAEADELEAETGDKPELQDMIRQVATELSKVRSLGADVTEVEYLYNEAKNAFKKKKYVKAADILENCKVELKDIKEQFEKAKQKMALQALMKAQLLVGNAKAAGVVTEDTETTLKRAMEAFEEKDYQHASDLAGQAEYLAKKSMQDSEMLKSKIEEIKKKLERAKGAGLDVSYAEKFISMSKVEECKKIEQEGVMNADKAYTCMICRGSIKPGLRFIKCTCGKTFHDTCGSRLGECPSCQRKVAEVTRTVYDVAFDYLKKAEEILDTNLEDYDKTNEMVTQSRMFFSLCEKRNIVEEEEKELMKRIEETFANGKYRDTRENAEKIMEILVPKLKKNIEDELSSVEKYIETARSFGITHENSKEYL
;
A
#
# COMPACT_ATOMS: atom_id res chain seq x y z
N MET A 1 -19.96 18.84 16.70
CA MET A 1 -18.95 19.28 17.67
C MET A 1 -19.46 20.55 18.33
N ASN A 2 -19.28 20.69 19.65
CA ASN A 2 -19.64 21.92 20.36
C ASN A 2 -18.62 23.03 20.01
N GLU A 3 -19.04 24.31 19.92
CA GLU A 3 -18.16 25.47 19.66
C GLU A 3 -16.94 25.48 20.62
N GLN A 4 -17.13 25.01 21.85
CA GLN A 4 -16.06 24.85 22.84
C GLN A 4 -14.96 23.87 22.38
N GLN A 5 -15.33 22.73 21.77
CA GLN A 5 -14.35 21.75 21.28
C GLN A 5 -13.55 22.30 20.10
N GLU A 6 -14.19 23.12 19.24
CA GLU A 6 -13.47 23.80 18.16
C GLU A 6 -12.49 24.85 18.69
N MET A 7 -12.86 25.55 19.75
CA MET A 7 -11.98 26.52 20.42
C MET A 7 -10.76 25.83 21.04
N ASP A 8 -10.98 24.74 21.78
CA ASP A 8 -9.88 24.00 22.42
C ASP A 8 -8.89 23.47 21.37
N LYS A 9 -9.41 22.93 20.25
CA LYS A 9 -8.58 22.48 19.12
C LYS A 9 -7.77 23.62 18.51
N LEU A 10 -8.41 24.77 18.25
CA LEU A 10 -7.75 25.92 17.66
C LEU A 10 -6.68 26.52 18.59
N GLU A 11 -6.91 26.54 19.90
CA GLU A 11 -5.92 26.99 20.88
C GLU A 11 -4.70 26.07 20.93
N ILE A 12 -4.90 24.75 20.81
CA ILE A 12 -3.82 23.77 20.71
C ILE A 12 -2.98 24.02 19.44
N GLU A 13 -3.64 24.22 18.29
CA GLU A 13 -2.95 24.53 17.02
C GLU A 13 -2.13 25.83 17.11
N ILE A 14 -2.70 26.90 17.69
CA ILE A 14 -2.01 28.18 17.88
C ILE A 14 -0.80 28.02 18.82
N LYS A 15 -0.95 27.28 19.92
CA LYS A 15 0.16 27.01 20.87
C LYS A 15 1.28 26.21 20.20
N SER A 16 0.92 25.20 19.41
CA SER A 16 1.88 24.39 18.63
C SER A 16 2.67 25.27 17.64
N LEU A 17 1.97 26.09 16.85
CA LEU A 17 2.62 27.01 15.90
C LEU A 17 3.55 28.02 16.57
N ARG A 18 3.17 28.56 17.73
CA ARG A 18 4.05 29.46 18.50
C ARG A 18 5.34 28.78 18.92
N LYS A 19 5.25 27.55 19.44
CA LYS A 19 6.42 26.77 19.83
C LYS A 19 7.34 26.53 18.63
N THR A 20 6.77 26.13 17.49
CA THR A 20 7.51 25.93 16.25
C THR A 20 8.23 27.19 15.79
N ILE A 21 7.56 28.34 15.78
CA ILE A 21 8.16 29.62 15.39
C ILE A 21 9.29 30.01 16.34
N GLU A 22 9.10 29.86 17.65
CA GLU A 22 10.13 30.24 18.64
C GLU A 22 11.39 29.37 18.53
N GLU A 23 11.23 28.09 18.18
CA GLU A 23 12.34 27.19 17.93
C GLU A 23 13.04 27.52 16.60
N LEU A 24 12.30 27.88 15.55
CA LEU A 24 12.87 28.32 14.26
C LEU A 24 13.59 29.67 14.32
N LYS A 25 13.28 30.52 15.31
CA LYS A 25 14.07 31.75 15.55
C LYS A 25 15.50 31.44 15.99
N LYS A 26 15.75 30.26 16.57
CA LYS A 26 17.09 29.86 17.03
C LYS A 26 17.98 29.38 15.88
N THR A 27 17.39 28.97 14.76
CA THR A 27 18.12 28.64 13.53
C THR A 27 18.43 29.94 12.76
N GLU A 28 19.70 30.33 12.69
CA GLU A 28 20.15 31.54 12.01
C GLU A 28 19.65 31.60 10.55
N GLY A 29 19.11 32.76 10.15
CA GLY A 29 18.84 33.08 8.75
C GLY A 29 17.42 32.81 8.21
N THR A 30 16.47 32.31 9.01
CA THR A 30 15.10 32.05 8.53
C THR A 30 14.15 33.25 8.79
N ASP A 31 13.72 33.97 7.73
CA ASP A 31 12.76 35.09 7.86
C ASP A 31 11.31 34.60 8.06
N ILE A 32 10.94 34.33 9.31
CA ILE A 32 9.60 33.88 9.73
C ILE A 32 8.72 35.00 10.33
N GLY A 33 9.07 36.27 10.13
CA GLY A 33 8.37 37.41 10.76
C GLY A 33 6.87 37.48 10.41
N ARG A 34 6.51 37.11 9.17
CA ARG A 34 5.10 37.03 8.72
C ARG A 34 4.32 35.92 9.43
N ALA A 35 4.89 34.72 9.55
CA ALA A 35 4.25 33.62 10.26
C ALA A 35 3.98 33.98 11.72
N GLN A 36 4.94 34.64 12.40
CA GLN A 36 4.76 35.12 13.78
C GLN A 36 3.62 36.13 13.90
N THR A 37 3.50 37.03 12.92
CA THR A 37 2.41 38.01 12.85
C THR A 37 1.07 37.32 12.70
N TYR A 38 0.95 36.35 11.78
CA TYR A 38 -0.28 35.57 11.58
C TYR A 38 -0.70 34.78 12.82
N VAL A 39 0.23 34.13 13.52
CA VAL A 39 -0.07 33.39 14.76
C VAL A 39 -0.52 34.34 15.88
N SER A 40 0.05 35.54 15.96
CA SER A 40 -0.35 36.56 16.93
C SER A 40 -1.77 37.06 16.65
N LEU A 41 -2.08 37.31 15.37
CA LEU A 41 -3.43 37.69 14.92
C LEU A 41 -4.44 36.56 15.19
N ALA A 42 -4.11 35.31 14.83
CA ALA A 42 -4.96 34.15 15.10
C ALA A 42 -5.32 34.02 16.59
N ALA A 43 -4.34 34.19 17.49
CA ALA A 43 -4.56 34.15 18.92
C ALA A 43 -5.47 35.29 19.42
N SER A 44 -5.30 36.50 18.89
CA SER A 44 -6.16 37.64 19.25
C SER A 44 -7.62 37.43 18.80
N LEU A 45 -7.80 36.87 17.60
CA LEU A 45 -9.11 36.58 17.01
C LEU A 45 -9.81 35.40 17.71
N ALA A 46 -9.06 34.39 18.13
CA ALA A 46 -9.56 33.28 18.94
C ALA A 46 -10.09 33.78 20.29
N LYS A 47 -9.34 34.66 20.97
CA LYS A 47 -9.81 35.32 22.21
C LYS A 47 -11.07 36.17 22.00
N ALA A 48 -11.21 36.78 20.81
CA ALA A 48 -12.40 37.53 20.42
C ALA A 48 -13.57 36.65 19.92
N LYS A 49 -13.46 35.31 20.01
CA LYS A 49 -14.46 34.34 19.53
C LYS A 49 -14.82 34.48 18.03
N THR A 50 -13.84 34.86 17.21
CA THR A 50 -13.99 34.98 15.74
C THR A 50 -13.28 33.83 15.02
N PHE A 51 -13.81 32.61 15.19
CA PHE A 51 -13.11 31.36 14.87
C PHE A 51 -12.74 31.19 13.40
N ASP A 52 -13.62 31.52 12.46
CA ASP A 52 -13.33 31.37 11.02
C ASP A 52 -12.14 32.24 10.58
N LYS A 53 -12.05 33.45 11.13
CA LYS A 53 -10.92 34.35 10.86
C LYS A 53 -9.64 33.82 11.50
N ALA A 54 -9.72 33.33 12.73
CA ALA A 54 -8.58 32.74 13.42
C ALA A 54 -8.05 31.49 12.68
N LYS A 55 -8.94 30.57 12.24
CA LYS A 55 -8.59 29.41 11.39
C LYS A 55 -7.88 29.83 10.10
N LYS A 56 -8.38 30.88 9.43
CA LYS A 56 -7.72 31.44 8.23
C LYS A 56 -6.30 31.92 8.51
N TYR A 57 -6.05 32.61 9.63
CA TYR A 57 -4.70 33.06 9.99
C TYR A 57 -3.78 31.91 10.43
N VAL A 58 -4.31 30.86 11.06
CA VAL A 58 -3.57 29.62 11.32
C VAL A 58 -3.11 28.99 10.00
N ALA A 59 -4.01 28.87 9.01
CA ALA A 59 -3.66 28.34 7.69
C ALA A 59 -2.61 29.19 6.96
N LEU A 60 -2.70 30.52 7.05
CA LEU A 60 -1.70 31.43 6.47
C LEU A 60 -0.33 31.32 7.16
N ALA A 61 -0.31 31.18 8.48
CA ALA A 61 0.92 30.93 9.23
C ALA A 61 1.56 29.60 8.81
N GLN A 62 0.77 28.54 8.69
CA GLN A 62 1.24 27.23 8.24
C GLN A 62 1.79 27.29 6.81
N LYS A 63 1.10 28.00 5.91
CA LYS A 63 1.55 28.21 4.53
C LYS A 63 2.89 28.93 4.47
N GLU A 64 3.04 30.06 5.19
CA GLU A 64 4.30 30.81 5.22
C GLU A 64 5.45 29.97 5.80
N LEU A 65 5.19 29.17 6.82
CA LEU A 65 6.19 28.23 7.36
C LEU A 65 6.59 27.17 6.33
N ASN A 66 5.63 26.59 5.61
CA ASN A 66 5.91 25.57 4.59
C ASN A 66 6.68 26.13 3.39
N GLU A 67 6.47 27.40 3.04
CA GLU A 67 7.16 28.07 1.93
C GLU A 67 8.58 28.52 2.29
N LYS A 68 8.79 28.97 3.53
CA LYS A 68 10.04 29.63 3.93
C LYS A 68 10.98 28.79 4.77
N VAL A 69 10.47 27.80 5.48
CA VAL A 69 11.33 26.89 6.25
C VAL A 69 11.77 25.79 5.30
N PRO A 70 13.08 25.62 5.06
CA PRO A 70 13.55 24.53 4.23
C PRO A 70 12.99 23.22 4.77
N ALA A 71 12.36 22.41 3.91
CA ALA A 71 11.73 21.15 4.32
C ALA A 71 12.70 20.27 5.14
N LYS A 72 13.99 20.32 4.82
CA LYS A 72 15.09 19.73 5.59
C LYS A 72 15.03 20.07 7.10
N VAL A 73 14.85 21.34 7.48
CA VAL A 73 14.80 21.76 8.89
C VAL A 73 13.59 21.18 9.62
N ILE A 74 12.44 21.12 8.95
CA ILE A 74 11.21 20.53 9.51
C ILE A 74 11.44 19.04 9.78
N VAL A 75 12.00 18.33 8.80
CA VAL A 75 12.24 16.88 8.91
C VAL A 75 13.30 16.56 9.95
N SER A 76 14.43 17.30 9.99
CA SER A 76 15.47 17.11 11.01
C SER A 76 14.92 17.22 12.42
N LYS A 77 14.07 18.23 12.68
CA LYS A 77 13.47 18.41 14.00
C LYS A 77 12.44 17.34 14.34
N LYS A 78 11.67 16.89 13.35
CA LYS A 78 10.79 15.72 13.52
C LYS A 78 11.62 14.49 13.90
N ILE A 79 12.71 14.24 13.20
CA ILE A 79 13.65 13.15 13.52
C ILE A 79 14.19 13.29 14.95
N GLU A 80 14.63 14.47 15.39
CA GLU A 80 15.09 14.69 16.77
C GLU A 80 14.01 14.37 17.82
N THR A 81 12.76 14.77 17.56
CA THR A 81 11.63 14.46 18.46
C THR A 81 11.39 12.96 18.53
N ILE A 82 11.42 12.27 17.38
CA ILE A 82 11.26 10.81 17.32
C ILE A 82 12.44 10.12 18.03
N LYS A 83 13.67 10.62 17.90
CA LYS A 83 14.84 10.09 18.62
C LYS A 83 14.68 10.12 20.13
N SER A 84 14.21 11.24 20.69
CA SER A 84 13.96 11.31 22.14
C SER A 84 12.90 10.29 22.59
N LEU A 85 11.85 10.09 21.78
CA LEU A 85 10.83 9.07 22.08
C LEU A 85 11.40 7.65 21.97
N VAL A 86 12.26 7.39 20.98
CA VAL A 86 12.91 6.09 20.82
C VAL A 86 13.76 5.73 22.03
N GLU A 87 14.49 6.68 22.61
CA GLU A 87 15.29 6.44 23.83
C GLU A 87 14.42 6.03 25.01
N GLU A 88 13.27 6.68 25.20
CA GLU A 88 12.31 6.31 26.23
C GLU A 88 11.67 4.94 25.97
N VAL A 89 11.33 4.64 24.70
CA VAL A 89 10.73 3.36 24.29
C VAL A 89 11.71 2.20 24.39
N GLU A 90 13.01 2.43 24.25
CA GLU A 90 14.04 1.39 24.32
C GLU A 90 14.08 0.67 25.68
N GLU A 91 13.76 1.37 26.78
CA GLU A 91 13.68 0.77 28.12
C GLU A 91 12.47 -0.17 28.29
N ILE A 92 11.43 0.04 27.49
CA ILE A 92 10.14 -0.65 27.59
C ILE A 92 10.06 -1.78 26.55
N ALA A 93 10.29 -1.44 25.28
CA ALA A 93 10.10 -2.29 24.12
C ALA A 93 11.30 -2.15 23.16
N PRO A 94 12.44 -2.81 23.46
CA PRO A 94 13.69 -2.64 22.70
C PRO A 94 13.55 -3.05 21.22
N GLU A 95 12.67 -4.02 20.92
CA GLU A 95 12.38 -4.46 19.56
C GLU A 95 11.71 -3.35 18.73
N VAL A 96 10.73 -2.65 19.32
CA VAL A 96 10.03 -1.51 18.68
C VAL A 96 10.99 -0.34 18.48
N ALA A 97 11.81 -0.05 19.50
CA ALA A 97 12.84 0.98 19.41
C ALA A 97 13.85 0.68 18.29
N THR A 98 14.26 -0.59 18.12
CA THR A 98 15.20 -1.00 17.07
C THR A 98 14.64 -0.73 15.67
N GLN A 99 13.37 -1.09 15.43
CA GLN A 99 12.70 -0.82 14.14
C GLN A 99 12.59 0.68 13.87
N ALA A 100 12.20 1.48 14.86
CA ALA A 100 12.12 2.93 14.73
C ALA A 100 13.51 3.56 14.47
N LYS A 101 14.57 3.07 15.13
CA LYS A 101 15.96 3.51 14.90
C LYS A 101 16.40 3.29 13.45
N GLU A 102 16.05 2.16 12.84
CA GLU A 102 16.38 1.88 11.45
C GLU A 102 15.71 2.89 10.50
N CYS A 103 14.41 3.16 10.69
CA CYS A 103 13.70 4.18 9.92
C CYS A 103 14.32 5.57 10.10
N ILE A 104 14.67 5.95 11.33
CA ILE A 104 15.33 7.22 11.63
C ILE A 104 16.68 7.32 10.93
N GLN A 105 17.54 6.31 11.02
CA GLN A 105 18.87 6.32 10.38
C GLN A 105 18.75 6.49 8.86
N ASN A 106 17.76 5.86 8.25
CA ASN A 106 17.50 5.99 6.81
C ASN A 106 16.91 7.37 6.46
N ALA A 107 16.05 7.93 7.33
CA ALA A 107 15.52 9.28 7.17
C ALA A 107 16.65 10.32 7.26
N GLU A 108 17.62 10.15 8.16
CA GLU A 108 18.75 11.06 8.30
C GLU A 108 19.66 11.06 7.07
N LYS A 109 19.96 9.87 6.51
CA LYS A 109 20.74 9.76 5.26
C LYS A 109 20.03 10.45 4.09
N GLY A 110 18.70 10.37 4.03
CA GLY A 110 17.92 10.99 2.98
C GLY A 110 17.84 12.51 3.06
N LEU A 111 18.16 13.15 4.19
CA LEU A 111 17.98 14.61 4.35
C LEU A 111 18.75 15.44 3.31
N ASP A 112 19.86 14.90 2.81
CA ASP A 112 20.70 15.51 1.78
C ASP A 112 20.44 14.98 0.36
N GLU A 113 19.84 13.78 0.24
CA GLU A 113 19.64 13.09 -1.03
C GLU A 113 18.22 13.25 -1.58
N ASP A 114 17.22 13.00 -0.74
CA ASP A 114 15.80 12.95 -1.08
C ASP A 114 14.96 13.26 0.16
N ILE A 115 14.53 14.53 0.26
CA ILE A 115 13.76 15.03 1.41
C ILE A 115 12.39 14.35 1.49
N ASP A 116 11.74 14.07 0.36
CA ASP A 116 10.40 13.44 0.36
C ASP A 116 10.47 12.01 0.90
N LYS A 117 11.51 11.26 0.53
CA LYS A 117 11.79 9.95 1.11
C LYS A 117 12.07 10.05 2.62
N SER A 118 12.79 11.08 3.05
CA SER A 118 13.10 11.31 4.47
C SER A 118 11.84 11.62 5.29
N ILE A 119 10.91 12.40 4.74
CA ILE A 119 9.60 12.67 5.35
C ILE A 119 8.88 11.35 5.58
N LYS A 120 8.74 10.53 4.53
CA LYS A 120 8.03 9.24 4.62
C LYS A 120 8.65 8.32 5.66
N LEU A 121 9.98 8.24 5.73
CA LEU A 121 10.69 7.41 6.70
C LEU A 121 10.53 7.92 8.14
N ALA A 122 10.54 9.24 8.36
CA ALA A 122 10.25 9.83 9.66
C ALA A 122 8.79 9.59 10.08
N ASP A 123 7.84 9.71 9.15
CA ASP A 123 6.43 9.37 9.39
C ASP A 123 6.26 7.89 9.75
N SER A 124 6.93 6.98 9.04
CA SER A 124 6.93 5.55 9.36
C SER A 124 7.53 5.27 10.74
N ALA A 125 8.59 5.95 11.14
CA ALA A 125 9.17 5.78 12.48
C ALA A 125 8.20 6.20 13.59
N GLU A 126 7.49 7.32 13.41
CA GLU A 126 6.46 7.79 14.35
C GLU A 126 5.25 6.83 14.40
N GLU A 127 4.83 6.31 13.24
CA GLU A 127 3.76 5.33 13.14
C GLU A 127 4.12 4.01 13.83
N ILE A 128 5.33 3.50 13.62
CA ILE A 128 5.87 2.31 14.31
C ILE A 128 5.83 2.54 15.82
N LEU A 129 6.38 3.66 16.30
CA LEU A 129 6.36 3.98 17.72
C LEU A 129 4.94 4.03 18.28
N THR A 130 3.97 4.53 17.51
CA THR A 130 2.59 4.66 17.98
C THR A 130 1.84 3.33 17.98
N LEU A 131 1.84 2.62 16.85
CA LEU A 131 1.03 1.41 16.69
C LEU A 131 1.64 0.22 17.43
N GLU A 132 2.96 0.04 17.34
CA GLU A 132 3.62 -1.11 17.94
C GLU A 132 3.74 -0.96 19.46
N ILE A 133 3.90 0.26 20.00
CA ILE A 133 3.86 0.44 21.46
C ILE A 133 2.47 0.17 22.02
N ILE A 134 1.40 0.59 21.32
CA ILE A 134 0.02 0.30 21.74
C ILE A 134 -0.22 -1.21 21.73
N ARG A 135 0.29 -1.91 20.71
CA ARG A 135 0.22 -3.37 20.64
C ARG A 135 0.95 -4.02 21.82
N TYR A 136 2.20 -3.63 22.05
CA TYR A 136 3.02 -4.11 23.16
C TYR A 136 2.33 -3.88 24.52
N VAL A 137 1.83 -2.67 24.78
CA VAL A 137 1.14 -2.33 26.03
C VAL A 137 -0.11 -3.18 26.24
N LYS A 138 -0.89 -3.44 25.19
CA LYS A 138 -2.08 -4.30 25.28
C LYS A 138 -1.72 -5.74 25.63
N GLU A 139 -0.62 -6.26 25.10
CA GLU A 139 -0.11 -7.59 25.45
C GLU A 139 0.33 -7.62 26.93
N GLN A 140 1.04 -6.59 27.40
CA GLN A 140 1.45 -6.48 28.82
C GLN A 140 0.25 -6.35 29.77
N LEU A 141 -0.77 -5.57 29.43
CA LEU A 141 -1.97 -5.41 30.27
C LEU A 141 -2.70 -6.74 30.52
N VAL A 142 -2.71 -7.65 29.54
CA VAL A 142 -3.27 -9.00 29.74
C VAL A 142 -2.47 -9.76 30.79
N GLY A 143 -1.13 -9.75 30.69
CA GLY A 143 -0.24 -10.38 31.68
C GLY A 143 -0.33 -9.75 33.08
N TYR A 144 -0.50 -8.42 33.15
CA TYR A 144 -0.68 -7.72 34.43
C TYR A 144 -2.01 -8.10 35.09
N SER A 145 -3.10 -8.20 34.32
CA SER A 145 -4.41 -8.58 34.86
C SER A 145 -4.42 -9.99 35.48
N SER A 146 -3.72 -10.95 34.87
CA SER A 146 -3.62 -12.31 35.40
C SER A 146 -2.76 -12.36 36.66
N LEU A 147 -1.64 -11.63 36.69
CA LEU A 147 -0.77 -11.50 37.86
C LEU A 147 -1.50 -10.88 39.05
N LEU A 148 -2.25 -9.79 38.83
CA LEU A 148 -3.01 -9.12 39.90
C LEU A 148 -4.13 -10.01 40.45
N SER A 149 -4.86 -10.72 39.58
CA SER A 149 -5.87 -11.70 40.00
C SER A 149 -5.25 -12.79 40.89
N ARG A 150 -4.07 -13.30 40.52
CA ARG A 150 -3.34 -14.29 41.33
C ARG A 150 -2.88 -13.71 42.66
N ALA A 151 -2.28 -12.52 42.65
CA ALA A 151 -1.82 -11.85 43.87
C ALA A 151 -2.97 -11.61 44.86
N SER A 152 -4.12 -11.13 44.37
CA SER A 152 -5.32 -10.91 45.17
C SER A 152 -5.85 -12.20 45.82
N LYS A 153 -5.85 -13.34 45.10
CA LYS A 153 -6.20 -14.66 45.67
C LYS A 153 -5.28 -15.08 46.82
N HIS A 154 -4.03 -14.63 46.81
CA HIS A 154 -3.07 -14.85 47.89
C HIS A 154 -3.11 -13.74 48.95
N GLY A 155 -4.09 -12.84 48.92
CA GLY A 155 -4.25 -11.76 49.90
C GLY A 155 -3.11 -10.73 49.85
N ILE A 156 -2.54 -10.49 48.67
CA ILE A 156 -1.57 -9.42 48.41
C ILE A 156 -2.33 -8.18 47.97
N SER A 157 -1.93 -7.01 48.45
CA SER A 157 -2.57 -5.74 48.11
C SER A 157 -2.30 -5.35 46.65
N THR A 158 -3.35 -5.28 45.82
CA THR A 158 -3.24 -4.96 44.38
C THR A 158 -3.70 -3.55 44.01
N GLU A 159 -4.29 -2.79 44.92
CA GLU A 159 -4.97 -1.51 44.62
C GLU A 159 -4.11 -0.52 43.81
N LYS A 160 -2.85 -0.29 44.20
CA LYS A 160 -1.96 0.66 43.49
C LYS A 160 -1.60 0.20 42.09
N ALA A 161 -1.40 -1.10 41.91
CA ALA A 161 -1.08 -1.67 40.60
C ALA A 161 -2.32 -1.69 39.69
N GLU A 162 -3.51 -1.93 40.25
CA GLU A 162 -4.79 -1.80 39.54
C GLU A 162 -5.01 -0.36 39.07
N GLU A 163 -4.81 0.63 39.95
CA GLU A 163 -4.89 2.06 39.59
C GLU A 163 -3.90 2.41 38.47
N ALA A 164 -2.66 1.92 38.56
CA ALA A 164 -1.65 2.16 37.53
C ALA A 164 -2.00 1.48 36.19
N THR A 165 -2.57 0.27 36.21
CA THR A 165 -3.07 -0.40 34.98
C THR A 165 -4.25 0.34 34.35
N GLU A 166 -5.15 0.92 35.15
CA GLU A 166 -6.27 1.72 34.65
C GLU A 166 -5.78 3.03 34.01
N LYS A 167 -4.81 3.71 34.65
CA LYS A 167 -4.13 4.88 34.07
C LYS A 167 -3.48 4.53 32.74
N LEU A 168 -2.72 3.43 32.67
CA LEU A 168 -2.10 2.95 31.44
C LEU A 168 -3.13 2.68 30.34
N ASN A 169 -4.24 2.01 30.67
CA ASN A 169 -5.31 1.73 29.71
C ASN A 169 -5.97 3.02 29.18
N SER A 170 -6.15 4.03 30.03
CA SER A 170 -6.66 5.35 29.61
C SER A 170 -5.66 6.11 28.72
N ALA A 171 -4.36 5.94 28.97
CA ALA A 171 -3.29 6.59 28.21
C ALA A 171 -3.15 6.04 26.78
N LEU A 172 -3.72 4.87 26.45
CA LEU A 172 -3.65 4.26 25.11
C LEU A 172 -4.26 5.13 23.99
N SER A 173 -5.08 6.12 24.33
CA SER A 173 -5.64 7.11 23.38
C SER A 173 -4.89 8.44 23.37
N SER A 174 -3.78 8.54 24.11
CA SER A 174 -2.96 9.75 24.28
C SER A 174 -1.67 9.67 23.44
N PRO A 175 -0.88 10.77 23.32
CA PRO A 175 0.41 10.75 22.64
C PRO A 175 1.38 9.72 23.23
N VAL A 176 2.33 9.23 22.42
CA VAL A 176 3.31 8.19 22.80
C VAL A 176 4.03 8.49 24.11
N SER A 177 4.44 9.73 24.36
CA SER A 177 5.10 10.13 25.61
C SER A 177 4.24 9.89 26.87
N ALA A 178 2.93 10.08 26.77
CA ALA A 178 2.01 9.78 27.87
C ALA A 178 1.87 8.27 28.10
N ILE A 179 1.86 7.48 27.00
CA ILE A 179 1.84 6.01 27.07
C ILE A 179 3.11 5.50 27.76
N VAL A 180 4.28 6.00 27.34
CA VAL A 180 5.60 5.64 27.92
C VAL A 180 5.64 5.96 29.41
N SER A 181 5.22 7.16 29.81
CA SER A 181 5.19 7.55 31.23
C SER A 181 4.28 6.61 32.05
N ALA A 182 3.09 6.29 31.54
CA ALA A 182 2.14 5.44 32.23
C ALA A 182 2.61 3.97 32.32
N ILE A 183 3.31 3.44 31.31
CA ILE A 183 3.81 2.06 31.36
C ILE A 183 4.98 1.92 32.34
N LEU A 184 5.84 2.93 32.48
CA LEU A 184 6.92 2.92 33.48
C LEU A 184 6.37 2.93 34.92
N GLU A 185 5.34 3.76 35.19
CA GLU A 185 4.63 3.77 36.47
C GLU A 185 4.01 2.39 36.74
N CYS A 186 3.27 1.84 35.77
CA CYS A 186 2.64 0.54 35.87
C CYS A 186 3.64 -0.60 36.10
N LYS A 187 4.76 -0.63 35.36
CA LYS A 187 5.81 -1.64 35.50
C LYS A 187 6.42 -1.63 36.90
N THR A 188 6.59 -0.44 37.49
CA THR A 188 7.12 -0.28 38.85
C THR A 188 6.20 -0.86 39.92
N GLU A 189 4.89 -0.61 39.83
CA GLU A 189 3.93 -1.17 40.79
C GLU A 189 3.73 -2.68 40.59
N ILE A 190 3.72 -3.17 39.34
CA ILE A 190 3.63 -4.61 39.05
C ILE A 190 4.83 -5.38 39.60
N GLU A 191 6.06 -4.85 39.49
CA GLU A 191 7.25 -5.50 40.05
C GLU A 191 7.22 -5.59 41.58
N LYS A 192 6.56 -4.65 42.28
CA LYS A 192 6.35 -4.77 43.73
C LYS A 192 5.42 -5.93 44.06
N VAL A 193 4.28 -6.02 43.37
CA VAL A 193 3.31 -7.11 43.56
C VAL A 193 3.95 -8.47 43.24
N LYS A 194 4.74 -8.54 42.16
CA LYS A 194 5.45 -9.76 41.76
C LYS A 194 6.41 -10.24 42.84
N LYS A 195 7.24 -9.36 43.41
CA LYS A 195 8.16 -9.71 44.51
C LYS A 195 7.43 -10.20 45.76
N GLU A 196 6.31 -9.56 46.12
CA GLU A 196 5.49 -10.02 47.26
C GLU A 196 4.85 -11.39 46.98
N LEU A 197 4.41 -11.62 45.74
CA LEU A 197 3.85 -12.91 45.32
C LEU A 197 4.89 -14.02 45.35
N ASP A 198 6.08 -13.79 44.82
CA ASP A 198 7.17 -14.75 44.84
C ASP A 198 7.56 -15.11 46.28
N ALA A 199 7.69 -14.11 47.17
CA ALA A 199 7.98 -14.33 48.58
C ALA A 199 6.89 -15.17 49.29
N LYS A 200 5.61 -14.91 48.97
CA LYS A 200 4.48 -15.65 49.55
C LYS A 200 4.42 -17.08 49.04
N MET A 201 4.64 -17.29 47.74
CA MET A 201 4.70 -18.63 47.14
C MET A 201 5.83 -19.47 47.74
N SER A 202 7.01 -18.89 47.99
CA SER A 202 8.11 -19.60 48.67
C SER A 202 7.71 -20.06 50.08
N SER A 203 7.02 -19.23 50.87
CA SER A 203 6.58 -19.62 52.22
C SER A 203 5.54 -20.75 52.23
N VAL A 204 4.66 -20.79 51.21
CA VAL A 204 3.66 -21.86 51.06
C VAL A 204 4.32 -23.19 50.69
N VAL A 205 5.36 -23.16 49.84
CA VAL A 205 6.13 -24.36 49.50
C VAL A 205 6.84 -24.92 50.74
N GLU A 206 7.43 -24.07 51.57
CA GLU A 206 8.08 -24.49 52.83
C GLU A 206 7.09 -25.11 53.83
N GLN A 207 5.87 -24.56 53.94
CA GLN A 207 4.80 -25.15 54.77
C GLN A 207 4.27 -26.47 54.20
N ALA A 208 4.05 -26.55 52.90
CA ALA A 208 3.58 -27.78 52.23
C ALA A 208 4.61 -28.91 52.28
N GLU A 209 5.91 -28.60 52.35
CA GLU A 209 6.96 -29.61 52.56
C GLU A 209 6.98 -30.16 53.99
N ALA A 210 6.45 -29.42 54.98
CA ALA A 210 6.32 -29.87 56.36
C ALA A 210 5.09 -30.77 56.61
N ASP A 211 4.00 -30.54 55.87
CA ASP A 211 2.73 -31.28 56.03
C ASP A 211 2.71 -32.64 55.28
N GLU A 212 3.71 -32.92 54.46
CA GLU A 212 3.72 -34.07 53.52
C GLU A 212 4.33 -35.38 54.09
N LEU A 213 4.35 -35.56 55.42
CA LEU A 213 4.89 -36.76 56.07
C LEU A 213 3.84 -37.84 56.41
N GLU A 214 2.55 -37.61 56.14
CA GLU A 214 1.48 -38.54 56.51
C GLU A 214 0.49 -38.76 55.35
N ALA A 215 0.76 -39.73 54.46
CA ALA A 215 -0.25 -40.55 53.76
C ALA A 215 0.42 -41.50 52.73
N GLU A 216 0.87 -42.66 53.18
CA GLU A 216 1.13 -43.83 52.31
C GLU A 216 -0.14 -44.68 52.21
N THR A 217 -0.74 -44.71 51.02
CA THR A 217 -1.11 -45.91 50.24
C THR A 217 -2.13 -45.49 49.16
N GLY A 218 -1.64 -44.99 48.02
CA GLY A 218 -2.46 -44.69 46.84
C GLY A 218 -2.08 -45.62 45.68
N ASP A 219 -3.09 -46.03 44.90
CA ASP A 219 -2.97 -47.01 43.82
C ASP A 219 -2.06 -46.51 42.68
N LYS A 220 -0.85 -47.09 42.62
CA LYS A 220 0.21 -46.75 41.65
C LYS A 220 -0.21 -46.83 40.17
N PRO A 221 -1.04 -47.79 39.71
CA PRO A 221 -1.40 -47.91 38.30
C PRO A 221 -2.25 -46.73 37.78
N GLU A 222 -3.22 -46.27 38.56
CA GLU A 222 -4.13 -45.18 38.15
C GLU A 222 -3.37 -43.86 37.96
N LEU A 223 -2.41 -43.57 38.83
CA LEU A 223 -1.54 -42.39 38.66
C LEU A 223 -0.69 -42.47 37.38
N GLN A 224 -0.17 -43.64 37.02
CA GLN A 224 0.61 -43.79 35.79
C GLN A 224 -0.21 -43.48 34.55
N ASP A 225 -1.47 -43.91 34.54
CA ASP A 225 -2.38 -43.60 33.45
C ASP A 225 -2.79 -42.12 33.43
N MET A 226 -3.00 -41.48 34.58
CA MET A 226 -3.18 -40.02 34.64
C MET A 226 -1.98 -39.25 34.09
N ILE A 227 -0.75 -39.65 34.44
CA ILE A 227 0.48 -39.04 33.89
C ILE A 227 0.52 -39.17 32.36
N ARG A 228 0.12 -40.32 31.81
CA ARG A 228 0.05 -40.53 30.35
C ARG A 228 -1.02 -39.67 29.69
N GLN A 229 -2.19 -39.58 30.29
CA GLN A 229 -3.30 -38.76 29.78
C GLN A 229 -2.92 -37.28 29.75
N VAL A 230 -2.41 -36.73 30.86
CA VAL A 230 -1.95 -35.34 30.94
C VAL A 230 -0.84 -35.07 29.92
N ALA A 231 0.14 -35.99 29.77
CA ALA A 231 1.20 -35.85 28.77
C ALA A 231 0.66 -35.79 27.33
N THR A 232 -0.36 -36.60 27.02
CA THR A 232 -0.98 -36.66 25.70
C THR A 232 -1.80 -35.40 25.41
N GLU A 233 -2.52 -34.90 26.41
CA GLU A 233 -3.29 -33.66 26.26
C GLU A 233 -2.38 -32.42 26.18
N LEU A 234 -1.30 -32.40 26.96
CA LEU A 234 -0.30 -31.34 26.92
C LEU A 234 0.39 -31.27 25.55
N SER A 235 0.72 -32.41 24.94
CA SER A 235 1.32 -32.42 23.59
C SER A 235 0.35 -31.93 22.51
N LYS A 236 -0.94 -32.26 22.61
CA LYS A 236 -1.98 -31.72 21.72
C LYS A 236 -2.10 -30.20 21.85
N VAL A 237 -2.25 -29.69 23.08
CA VAL A 237 -2.37 -28.24 23.33
C VAL A 237 -1.12 -27.48 22.89
N ARG A 238 0.07 -28.05 23.14
CA ARG A 238 1.34 -27.51 22.65
C ARG A 238 1.40 -27.49 21.12
N SER A 239 0.93 -28.54 20.44
CA SER A 239 0.91 -28.59 18.97
C SER A 239 -0.03 -27.56 18.33
N LEU A 240 -0.98 -27.04 19.11
CA LEU A 240 -1.84 -25.93 18.72
C LEU A 240 -1.17 -24.56 18.93
N GLY A 241 0.02 -24.49 19.54
CA GLY A 241 0.75 -23.25 19.77
C GLY A 241 0.32 -22.48 21.02
N ALA A 242 -0.46 -23.09 21.93
CA ALA A 242 -0.79 -22.49 23.21
C ALA A 242 0.41 -22.53 24.17
N ASP A 243 0.56 -21.51 25.01
CA ASP A 243 1.54 -21.51 26.09
C ASP A 243 1.12 -22.52 27.17
N VAL A 244 2.00 -23.51 27.39
CA VAL A 244 1.79 -24.60 28.35
C VAL A 244 2.84 -24.58 29.45
N THR A 245 3.60 -23.50 29.60
CA THR A 245 4.76 -23.42 30.52
C THR A 245 4.38 -23.76 31.97
N GLU A 246 3.27 -23.21 32.47
CA GLU A 246 2.81 -23.47 33.85
C GLU A 246 2.33 -24.92 34.04
N VAL A 247 1.59 -25.46 33.07
CA VAL A 247 1.17 -26.87 33.11
C VAL A 247 2.35 -27.82 32.98
N GLU A 248 3.36 -27.48 32.17
CA GLU A 248 4.59 -28.27 32.06
C GLU A 248 5.36 -28.32 33.38
N TYR A 249 5.42 -27.19 34.09
CA TYR A 249 6.00 -27.13 35.42
C TYR A 249 5.25 -28.07 36.38
N LEU A 250 3.92 -27.95 36.49
CA LEU A 250 3.07 -28.81 37.33
C LEU A 250 3.21 -30.29 36.95
N TYR A 251 3.22 -30.59 35.64
CA TYR A 251 3.38 -31.95 35.13
C TYR A 251 4.73 -32.56 35.53
N ASN A 252 5.81 -31.79 35.47
CA ASN A 252 7.14 -32.25 35.90
C ASN A 252 7.22 -32.40 37.43
N GLU A 253 6.57 -31.51 38.18
CA GLU A 253 6.45 -31.62 39.64
C GLU A 253 5.71 -32.90 40.04
N ALA A 254 4.56 -33.18 39.41
CA ALA A 254 3.80 -34.41 39.60
C ALA A 254 4.64 -35.67 39.30
N LYS A 255 5.40 -35.67 38.19
CA LYS A 255 6.33 -36.77 37.87
C LYS A 255 7.41 -36.95 38.93
N ASN A 256 7.93 -35.87 39.48
CA ASN A 256 8.95 -35.91 40.52
C ASN A 256 8.36 -36.42 41.85
N ALA A 257 7.17 -35.97 42.23
CA ALA A 257 6.43 -36.49 43.38
C ALA A 257 6.14 -37.99 43.23
N PHE A 258 5.70 -38.42 42.04
CA PHE A 258 5.49 -39.84 41.72
C PHE A 258 6.77 -40.67 41.86
N LYS A 259 7.91 -40.17 41.34
CA LYS A 259 9.23 -40.84 41.50
C LYS A 259 9.65 -40.95 42.96
N LYS A 260 9.34 -39.94 43.77
CA LYS A 260 9.57 -39.92 45.22
C LYS A 260 8.54 -40.74 46.02
N LYS A 261 7.63 -41.46 45.34
CA LYS A 261 6.52 -42.25 45.94
C LYS A 261 5.52 -41.42 46.75
N LYS A 262 5.48 -40.10 46.53
CA LYS A 262 4.50 -39.18 47.11
C LYS A 262 3.23 -39.19 46.26
N TYR A 263 2.46 -40.28 46.33
CA TYR A 263 1.37 -40.55 45.37
C TYR A 263 0.17 -39.60 45.52
N VAL A 264 -0.22 -39.25 46.75
CA VAL A 264 -1.34 -38.32 46.99
C VAL A 264 -1.02 -36.95 46.38
N LYS A 265 0.15 -36.38 46.72
CA LYS A 265 0.63 -35.12 46.12
C LYS A 265 0.69 -35.20 44.59
N ALA A 266 1.21 -36.29 44.04
CA ALA A 266 1.26 -36.47 42.60
C ALA A 266 -0.13 -36.51 41.94
N ALA A 267 -1.13 -37.12 42.59
CA ALA A 267 -2.51 -37.12 42.11
C ALA A 267 -3.12 -35.71 42.15
N ASP A 268 -2.95 -34.98 43.26
CA ASP A 268 -3.46 -33.62 43.41
C ASP A 268 -2.87 -32.67 42.35
N ILE A 269 -1.55 -32.75 42.13
CA ILE A 269 -0.89 -31.94 41.09
C ILE A 269 -1.39 -32.33 39.69
N LEU A 270 -1.62 -33.61 39.42
CA LEU A 270 -2.16 -34.05 38.12
C LEU A 270 -3.59 -33.59 37.89
N GLU A 271 -4.42 -33.54 38.92
CA GLU A 271 -5.78 -33.02 38.81
C GLU A 271 -5.76 -31.51 38.53
N ASN A 272 -4.87 -30.76 39.20
CA ASN A 272 -4.61 -29.36 38.88
C ASN A 272 -4.14 -29.20 37.42
N CYS A 273 -3.25 -30.07 36.92
CA CYS A 273 -2.84 -30.06 35.51
C CYS A 273 -4.05 -30.22 34.56
N LYS A 274 -5.02 -31.08 34.89
CA LYS A 274 -6.20 -31.29 34.04
C LYS A 274 -7.11 -30.06 34.03
N VAL A 275 -7.30 -29.42 35.18
CA VAL A 275 -8.09 -28.18 35.29
C VAL A 275 -7.43 -27.07 34.46
N GLU A 276 -6.14 -26.84 34.64
CA GLU A 276 -5.38 -25.83 33.88
C GLU A 276 -5.37 -26.13 32.37
N LEU A 277 -5.18 -27.39 31.96
CA LEU A 277 -5.27 -27.77 30.53
C LEU A 277 -6.65 -27.51 29.94
N LYS A 278 -7.72 -27.71 30.71
CA LYS A 278 -9.09 -27.43 30.26
C LYS A 278 -9.29 -25.93 30.08
N ASP A 279 -8.82 -25.13 31.02
CA ASP A 279 -8.93 -23.67 30.97
C ASP A 279 -8.10 -23.09 29.81
N ILE A 280 -6.88 -23.58 29.60
CA ILE A 280 -6.04 -23.19 28.45
C ILE A 280 -6.73 -23.52 27.12
N LYS A 281 -7.32 -24.71 26.99
CA LYS A 281 -8.07 -25.08 25.77
C LYS A 281 -9.26 -24.16 25.53
N GLU A 282 -10.03 -23.85 26.58
CA GLU A 282 -11.19 -22.95 26.45
C GLU A 282 -10.75 -21.53 26.07
N GLN A 283 -9.70 -21.01 26.70
CA GLN A 283 -9.12 -19.70 26.36
C GLN A 283 -8.59 -19.67 24.92
N PHE A 284 -7.91 -20.75 24.50
CA PHE A 284 -7.37 -20.86 23.15
C PHE A 284 -8.46 -20.92 22.08
N GLU A 285 -9.54 -21.68 22.30
CA GLU A 285 -10.69 -21.70 21.39
C GLU A 285 -11.41 -20.34 21.35
N LYS A 286 -11.57 -19.64 22.49
CA LYS A 286 -12.09 -18.26 22.52
C LYS A 286 -11.19 -17.29 21.76
N ALA A 287 -9.87 -17.45 21.86
CA ALA A 287 -8.91 -16.62 21.13
C ALA A 287 -9.03 -16.86 19.61
N LYS A 288 -9.07 -18.12 19.16
CA LYS A 288 -9.33 -18.48 17.76
C LYS A 288 -10.64 -17.90 17.24
N GLN A 289 -11.73 -18.05 18.00
CA GLN A 289 -13.03 -17.49 17.66
C GLN A 289 -12.95 -15.97 17.49
N LYS A 290 -12.29 -15.26 18.41
CA LYS A 290 -12.11 -13.81 18.35
C LYS A 290 -11.29 -13.39 17.12
N MET A 291 -10.21 -14.11 16.81
CA MET A 291 -9.38 -13.84 15.63
C MET A 291 -10.16 -14.06 14.33
N ALA A 292 -10.88 -15.18 14.21
CA ALA A 292 -11.70 -15.46 13.04
C ALA A 292 -12.81 -14.42 12.84
N LEU A 293 -13.46 -13.98 13.93
CA LEU A 293 -14.46 -12.92 13.88
C LEU A 293 -13.86 -11.59 13.40
N GLN A 294 -12.68 -11.21 13.91
CA GLN A 294 -11.98 -10.00 13.47
C GLN A 294 -11.62 -10.05 11.98
N ALA A 295 -11.12 -11.21 11.50
CA ALA A 295 -10.81 -11.42 10.10
C ALA A 295 -12.08 -11.30 9.22
N LEU A 296 -13.19 -11.88 9.64
CA LEU A 296 -14.48 -11.78 8.95
C LEU A 296 -14.99 -10.33 8.86
N MET A 297 -14.97 -9.60 9.98
CA MET A 297 -15.42 -8.19 10.01
C MET A 297 -14.57 -7.32 9.06
N LYS A 298 -13.25 -7.53 9.05
CA LYS A 298 -12.33 -6.82 8.17
C LYS A 298 -12.56 -7.14 6.70
N ALA A 299 -12.71 -8.42 6.36
CA ALA A 299 -13.03 -8.86 5.01
C ALA A 299 -14.38 -8.31 4.53
N GLN A 300 -15.41 -8.35 5.39
CA GLN A 300 -16.73 -7.81 5.08
C GLN A 300 -16.72 -6.30 4.85
N LEU A 301 -15.98 -5.53 5.66
CA LEU A 301 -15.80 -4.09 5.47
C LEU A 301 -15.14 -3.80 4.11
N LEU A 302 -14.06 -4.50 3.78
CA LEU A 302 -13.35 -4.32 2.52
C LEU A 302 -14.20 -4.69 1.30
N VAL A 303 -14.94 -5.80 1.38
CA VAL A 303 -15.89 -6.20 0.33
C VAL A 303 -17.01 -5.16 0.17
N GLY A 304 -17.54 -4.63 1.27
CA GLY A 304 -18.52 -3.55 1.24
C GLY A 304 -17.98 -2.27 0.58
N ASN A 305 -16.74 -1.89 0.90
CA ASN A 305 -16.07 -0.74 0.29
C ASN A 305 -15.81 -0.95 -1.20
N ALA A 306 -15.32 -2.12 -1.60
CA ALA A 306 -15.11 -2.48 -3.00
C ALA A 306 -16.42 -2.39 -3.78
N LYS A 307 -17.50 -2.98 -3.24
CA LYS A 307 -18.83 -2.93 -3.86
C LYS A 307 -19.37 -1.50 -3.98
N ALA A 308 -19.23 -0.68 -2.95
CA ALA A 308 -19.62 0.73 -2.98
C ALA A 308 -18.82 1.55 -4.01
N ALA A 309 -17.57 1.16 -4.27
CA ALA A 309 -16.73 1.75 -5.31
C ALA A 309 -17.06 1.25 -6.74
N GLY A 310 -18.03 0.34 -6.90
CA GLY A 310 -18.40 -0.27 -8.18
C GLY A 310 -17.40 -1.31 -8.68
N VAL A 311 -16.55 -1.84 -7.80
CA VAL A 311 -15.57 -2.90 -8.11
C VAL A 311 -16.30 -4.24 -8.22
N VAL A 312 -15.81 -5.13 -9.07
CA VAL A 312 -16.35 -6.50 -9.20
C VAL A 312 -15.93 -7.33 -7.99
N THR A 313 -16.91 -7.83 -7.24
CA THR A 313 -16.69 -8.56 -5.97
C THR A 313 -17.23 -9.99 -5.95
N GLU A 314 -17.74 -10.55 -7.05
CA GLU A 314 -18.45 -11.85 -7.05
C GLU A 314 -17.63 -13.01 -6.46
N ASP A 315 -16.38 -13.18 -6.89
CA ASP A 315 -15.48 -14.22 -6.33
C ASP A 315 -15.12 -13.94 -4.87
N THR A 316 -14.99 -12.66 -4.52
CA THR A 316 -14.67 -12.23 -3.16
C THR A 316 -15.84 -12.48 -2.21
N GLU A 317 -17.06 -12.17 -2.63
CA GLU A 317 -18.30 -12.43 -1.91
C GLU A 317 -18.52 -13.93 -1.71
N THR A 318 -18.24 -14.75 -2.74
CA THR A 318 -18.30 -16.21 -2.63
C THR A 318 -17.30 -16.75 -1.61
N THR A 319 -16.08 -16.22 -1.60
CA THR A 319 -15.03 -16.62 -0.65
C THR A 319 -15.38 -16.19 0.78
N LEU A 320 -15.89 -14.97 0.95
CA LEU A 320 -16.37 -14.46 2.23
C LEU A 320 -17.53 -15.29 2.78
N LYS A 321 -18.49 -15.69 1.93
CA LYS A 321 -19.61 -16.55 2.33
C LYS A 321 -19.11 -17.90 2.88
N ARG A 322 -18.15 -18.53 2.20
CA ARG A 322 -17.52 -19.77 2.68
C ARG A 322 -16.78 -19.58 4.00
N ALA A 323 -16.16 -18.42 4.21
CA ALA A 323 -15.54 -18.07 5.49
C ALA A 323 -16.58 -17.99 6.62
N MET A 324 -17.76 -17.41 6.34
CA MET A 324 -18.86 -17.33 7.31
C MET A 324 -19.44 -18.72 7.62
N GLU A 325 -19.62 -19.57 6.62
CA GLU A 325 -20.06 -20.97 6.79
C GLU A 325 -19.08 -21.77 7.67
N ALA A 326 -17.76 -21.66 7.41
CA ALA A 326 -16.73 -22.30 8.24
C ALA A 326 -16.74 -21.80 9.70
N PHE A 327 -17.06 -20.53 9.92
CA PHE A 327 -17.19 -19.96 11.27
C PHE A 327 -18.40 -20.51 12.01
N GLU A 328 -19.55 -20.65 11.33
CA GLU A 328 -20.76 -21.27 11.88
C GLU A 328 -20.53 -22.74 12.27
N GLU A 329 -19.69 -23.45 11.50
CA GLU A 329 -19.24 -24.82 11.78
C GLU A 329 -18.19 -24.91 12.91
N LYS A 330 -17.80 -23.77 13.50
CA LYS A 330 -16.73 -23.64 14.53
C LYS A 330 -15.33 -24.03 14.05
N ASP A 331 -15.11 -24.10 12.73
CA ASP A 331 -13.77 -24.22 12.16
C ASP A 331 -13.14 -22.82 12.02
N TYR A 332 -12.79 -22.24 13.17
CA TYR A 332 -12.29 -20.87 13.26
C TYR A 332 -10.98 -20.65 12.47
N GLN A 333 -10.14 -21.68 12.37
CA GLN A 333 -8.90 -21.57 11.59
C GLN A 333 -9.23 -21.45 10.11
N HIS A 334 -10.05 -22.36 9.57
CA HIS A 334 -10.44 -22.31 8.17
C HIS A 334 -11.22 -21.04 7.83
N ALA A 335 -12.10 -20.59 8.74
CA ALA A 335 -12.82 -19.33 8.60
C ALA A 335 -11.87 -18.12 8.51
N SER A 336 -10.86 -18.06 9.40
CA SER A 336 -9.85 -17.00 9.39
C SER A 336 -9.04 -16.99 8.09
N ASP A 337 -8.63 -18.17 7.60
CA ASP A 337 -7.85 -18.30 6.36
C ASP A 337 -8.66 -17.85 5.13
N LEU A 338 -9.92 -18.28 5.01
CA LEU A 338 -10.81 -17.86 3.93
C LEU A 338 -11.16 -16.37 4.00
N ALA A 339 -11.36 -15.82 5.20
CA ALA A 339 -11.57 -14.39 5.39
C ALA A 339 -10.35 -13.58 4.95
N GLY A 340 -9.13 -14.05 5.28
CA GLY A 340 -7.88 -13.45 4.79
C GLY A 340 -7.76 -13.48 3.26
N GLN A 341 -8.16 -14.58 2.62
CA GLN A 341 -8.21 -14.68 1.16
C GLN A 341 -9.23 -13.70 0.55
N ALA A 342 -10.42 -13.57 1.15
CA ALA A 342 -11.41 -12.59 0.72
C ALA A 342 -10.91 -11.16 0.88
N GLU A 343 -10.25 -10.83 2.00
CA GLU A 343 -9.59 -9.53 2.18
C GLU A 343 -8.57 -9.24 1.06
N TYR A 344 -7.70 -10.21 0.75
CA TYR A 344 -6.69 -10.07 -0.30
C TYR A 344 -7.33 -9.82 -1.68
N LEU A 345 -8.33 -10.62 -2.06
CA LEU A 345 -9.04 -10.48 -3.33
C LEU A 345 -9.74 -9.12 -3.42
N ALA A 346 -10.39 -8.64 -2.35
CA ALA A 346 -11.02 -7.33 -2.32
C ALA A 346 -10.00 -6.21 -2.60
N LYS A 347 -8.86 -6.22 -1.90
CA LYS A 347 -7.81 -5.21 -2.08
C LYS A 347 -7.25 -5.23 -3.49
N LYS A 348 -6.96 -6.42 -4.01
CA LYS A 348 -6.43 -6.58 -5.37
C LYS A 348 -7.41 -6.02 -6.41
N SER A 349 -8.69 -6.40 -6.34
CA SER A 349 -9.72 -5.88 -7.26
C SER A 349 -9.89 -4.36 -7.17
N MET A 350 -9.77 -3.77 -5.98
CA MET A 350 -9.79 -2.31 -5.82
C MET A 350 -8.59 -1.64 -6.50
N GLN A 351 -7.38 -2.17 -6.31
CA GLN A 351 -6.16 -1.68 -6.95
C GLN A 351 -6.25 -1.80 -8.48
N ASP A 352 -6.65 -2.96 -8.99
CA ASP A 352 -6.82 -3.21 -10.42
C ASP A 352 -7.85 -2.25 -11.03
N SER A 353 -8.95 -1.98 -10.32
CA SER A 353 -9.95 -0.99 -10.75
C SER A 353 -9.42 0.44 -10.79
N GLU A 354 -8.56 0.83 -9.84
CA GLU A 354 -7.96 2.17 -9.80
C GLU A 354 -6.96 2.35 -10.94
N MET A 355 -6.10 1.36 -11.18
CA MET A 355 -5.17 1.33 -12.31
C MET A 355 -5.94 1.41 -13.64
N LEU A 356 -7.04 0.68 -13.77
CA LEU A 356 -7.89 0.71 -14.98
C LEU A 356 -8.46 2.11 -15.21
N LYS A 357 -8.99 2.77 -14.18
CA LYS A 357 -9.50 4.15 -14.26
C LYS A 357 -8.42 5.13 -14.72
N SER A 358 -7.22 5.04 -14.14
CA SER A 358 -6.07 5.88 -14.54
C SER A 358 -5.71 5.66 -16.01
N LYS A 359 -5.67 4.41 -16.47
CA LYS A 359 -5.33 4.09 -17.86
C LYS A 359 -6.39 4.56 -18.86
N ILE A 360 -7.68 4.47 -18.48
CA ILE A 360 -8.78 5.02 -19.29
C ILE A 360 -8.62 6.54 -19.44
N GLU A 361 -8.31 7.28 -18.38
CA GLU A 361 -8.12 8.74 -18.46
C GLU A 361 -6.90 9.14 -19.29
N GLU A 362 -5.81 8.38 -19.23
CA GLU A 362 -4.66 8.58 -20.12
C GLU A 362 -5.05 8.40 -21.60
N ILE A 363 -5.73 7.30 -21.92
CA ILE A 363 -6.16 6.99 -23.28
C ILE A 363 -7.18 8.02 -23.79
N LYS A 364 -8.09 8.51 -22.93
CA LYS A 364 -9.02 9.59 -23.29
C LYS A 364 -8.27 10.86 -23.71
N LYS A 365 -7.19 11.24 -23.02
CA LYS A 365 -6.38 12.40 -23.43
C LYS A 365 -5.74 12.21 -24.80
N LYS A 366 -5.20 11.00 -25.08
CA LYS A 366 -4.68 10.65 -26.41
C LYS A 366 -5.78 10.70 -27.47
N LEU A 367 -6.96 10.21 -27.14
CA LEU A 367 -8.14 10.21 -28.01
C LEU A 367 -8.62 11.63 -28.35
N GLU A 368 -8.70 12.53 -27.37
CA GLU A 368 -9.06 13.93 -27.61
C GLU A 368 -8.01 14.66 -28.46
N ARG A 369 -6.71 14.39 -28.24
CA ARG A 369 -5.63 14.89 -29.12
C ARG A 369 -5.82 14.39 -30.55
N ALA A 370 -6.08 13.09 -30.72
CA ALA A 370 -6.27 12.50 -32.04
C ALA A 370 -7.52 13.04 -32.76
N LYS A 371 -8.62 13.25 -32.03
CA LYS A 371 -9.82 13.93 -32.56
C LYS A 371 -9.54 15.37 -32.96
N GLY A 372 -8.82 16.13 -32.12
CA GLY A 372 -8.43 17.50 -32.42
C GLY A 372 -7.52 17.60 -33.66
N ALA A 373 -6.74 16.56 -33.93
CA ALA A 373 -5.97 16.42 -35.16
C ALA A 373 -6.82 16.01 -36.37
N GLY A 374 -8.08 15.57 -36.20
CA GLY A 374 -8.91 15.06 -37.29
C GLY A 374 -8.59 13.62 -37.71
N LEU A 375 -7.97 12.83 -36.83
CA LEU A 375 -7.70 11.41 -37.06
C LEU A 375 -8.98 10.57 -36.86
N ASP A 376 -9.13 9.48 -37.63
CA ASP A 376 -10.18 8.49 -37.39
C ASP A 376 -9.85 7.69 -36.12
N VAL A 377 -10.69 7.85 -35.10
CA VAL A 377 -10.55 7.20 -33.79
C VAL A 377 -11.60 6.10 -33.56
N SER A 378 -12.42 5.76 -34.56
CA SER A 378 -13.59 4.87 -34.41
C SER A 378 -13.23 3.50 -33.83
N TYR A 379 -12.11 2.90 -34.25
CA TYR A 379 -11.63 1.63 -33.71
C TYR A 379 -11.12 1.74 -32.27
N ALA A 380 -10.40 2.81 -31.93
CA ALA A 380 -9.94 3.05 -30.57
C ALA A 380 -11.13 3.27 -29.61
N GLU A 381 -12.13 4.05 -30.03
CA GLU A 381 -13.38 4.24 -29.27
C GLU A 381 -14.11 2.92 -29.02
N LYS A 382 -14.17 2.04 -30.02
CA LYS A 382 -14.76 0.71 -29.88
C LYS A 382 -14.00 -0.14 -28.85
N PHE A 383 -12.67 -0.10 -28.85
CA PHE A 383 -11.91 -0.86 -27.86
C PHE A 383 -12.07 -0.29 -26.44
N ILE A 384 -12.15 1.03 -26.29
CA ILE A 384 -12.44 1.67 -25.00
C ILE A 384 -13.86 1.36 -24.51
N SER A 385 -14.84 1.21 -25.41
CA SER A 385 -16.18 0.77 -24.99
C SER A 385 -16.15 -0.68 -24.50
N MET A 386 -15.43 -1.56 -25.21
CA MET A 386 -15.25 -2.97 -24.85
C MET A 386 -14.45 -3.18 -23.55
N SER A 387 -13.60 -2.23 -23.16
CA SER A 387 -12.86 -2.29 -21.89
C SER A 387 -13.71 -1.96 -20.66
N LYS A 388 -15.00 -1.63 -20.83
CA LYS A 388 -15.90 -1.47 -19.69
C LYS A 388 -16.05 -2.81 -18.97
N VAL A 389 -15.97 -2.75 -17.64
CA VAL A 389 -15.98 -3.91 -16.75
C VAL A 389 -17.22 -4.78 -17.00
N GLU A 390 -18.39 -4.17 -17.21
CA GLU A 390 -19.66 -4.87 -17.48
C GLU A 390 -19.65 -5.65 -18.80
N GLU A 391 -18.92 -5.15 -19.81
CA GLU A 391 -18.75 -5.83 -21.10
C GLU A 391 -17.72 -6.96 -20.98
N CYS A 392 -16.62 -6.72 -20.27
CA CYS A 392 -15.59 -7.72 -20.00
C CYS A 392 -16.12 -8.91 -19.19
N LYS A 393 -17.05 -8.69 -18.25
CA LYS A 393 -17.73 -9.77 -17.50
C LYS A 393 -18.43 -10.79 -18.42
N LYS A 394 -19.03 -10.33 -19.51
CA LYS A 394 -19.72 -11.22 -20.46
C LYS A 394 -18.74 -12.14 -21.18
N ILE A 395 -17.53 -11.62 -21.45
CA ILE A 395 -16.46 -12.34 -22.15
C ILE A 395 -15.80 -13.37 -21.23
N GLU A 396 -15.59 -13.03 -19.95
CA GLU A 396 -15.02 -13.96 -18.96
C GLU A 396 -15.89 -15.23 -18.79
N GLN A 397 -17.21 -15.07 -18.77
CA GLN A 397 -18.17 -16.18 -18.64
C GLN A 397 -18.12 -17.19 -19.80
N GLU A 398 -17.53 -16.83 -20.94
CA GLU A 398 -17.39 -17.72 -22.10
C GLU A 398 -16.14 -18.64 -21.99
N GLY A 399 -15.19 -18.35 -21.09
CA GLY A 399 -13.93 -19.09 -20.93
C GLY A 399 -13.97 -20.23 -19.90
N VAL A 400 -14.57 -19.99 -18.72
CA VAL A 400 -14.82 -21.01 -17.68
C VAL A 400 -16.25 -21.48 -17.78
N MET A 401 -16.46 -22.75 -18.12
CA MET A 401 -17.79 -23.32 -18.23
C MET A 401 -18.06 -24.34 -17.12
N ASN A 402 -19.30 -24.45 -16.69
CA ASN A 402 -19.76 -25.61 -15.92
C ASN A 402 -20.11 -26.74 -16.90
N ALA A 403 -19.57 -27.93 -16.65
CA ALA A 403 -19.86 -29.09 -17.47
C ALA A 403 -21.36 -29.43 -17.41
N ASP A 404 -22.03 -29.42 -18.56
CA ASP A 404 -23.41 -29.90 -18.71
C ASP A 404 -23.48 -31.44 -18.80
N LYS A 405 -22.39 -32.06 -19.30
CA LYS A 405 -22.18 -33.50 -19.42
C LYS A 405 -20.76 -33.88 -19.01
N ALA A 406 -20.46 -35.18 -18.96
CA ALA A 406 -19.11 -35.63 -18.68
C ALA A 406 -18.16 -35.27 -19.84
N TYR A 407 -17.08 -34.56 -19.54
CA TYR A 407 -15.97 -34.30 -20.47
C TYR A 407 -14.73 -35.08 -20.04
N THR A 408 -13.72 -35.20 -20.92
CA THR A 408 -12.43 -35.79 -20.56
C THR A 408 -11.37 -34.70 -20.59
N CYS A 409 -10.66 -34.53 -19.47
CA CYS A 409 -9.52 -33.62 -19.45
C CYS A 409 -8.39 -34.16 -20.32
N MET A 410 -7.88 -33.36 -21.24
CA MET A 410 -6.83 -33.79 -22.18
C MET A 410 -5.49 -34.17 -21.50
N ILE A 411 -5.32 -33.85 -20.21
CA ILE A 411 -4.02 -33.81 -19.53
C ILE A 411 -3.92 -34.96 -18.55
N CYS A 412 -4.77 -34.97 -17.53
CA CYS A 412 -4.84 -36.08 -16.59
C CYS A 412 -5.65 -37.26 -17.14
N ARG A 413 -6.35 -37.08 -18.27
CA ARG A 413 -7.32 -38.04 -18.85
C ARG A 413 -8.49 -38.39 -17.92
N GLY A 414 -8.63 -37.69 -16.81
CA GLY A 414 -9.74 -37.85 -15.88
C GLY A 414 -11.05 -37.27 -16.44
N SER A 415 -12.16 -37.84 -15.98
CA SER A 415 -13.49 -37.33 -16.33
C SER A 415 -13.81 -36.04 -15.54
N ILE A 416 -14.31 -35.04 -16.24
CA ILE A 416 -14.89 -33.81 -15.70
C ILE A 416 -16.39 -34.07 -15.60
N LYS A 417 -16.91 -34.28 -14.39
CA LYS A 417 -18.32 -34.58 -14.17
C LYS A 417 -19.20 -33.35 -14.40
N PRO A 418 -20.50 -33.54 -14.74
CA PRO A 418 -21.46 -32.44 -14.80
C PRO A 418 -21.46 -31.61 -13.52
N GLY A 419 -21.59 -30.28 -13.65
CA GLY A 419 -21.54 -29.32 -12.54
C GLY A 419 -20.13 -28.92 -12.10
N LEU A 420 -19.07 -29.59 -12.58
CA LEU A 420 -17.69 -29.16 -12.33
C LEU A 420 -17.24 -28.13 -13.36
N ARG A 421 -16.45 -27.15 -12.90
CA ARG A 421 -15.82 -26.15 -13.78
C ARG A 421 -14.76 -26.80 -14.67
N PHE A 422 -14.73 -26.38 -15.92
CA PHE A 422 -13.71 -26.77 -16.87
C PHE A 422 -13.33 -25.61 -17.80
N ILE A 423 -12.11 -25.69 -18.30
CA ILE A 423 -11.57 -24.75 -19.27
C ILE A 423 -11.67 -25.42 -20.64
N LYS A 424 -12.24 -24.73 -21.62
CA LYS A 424 -12.22 -25.17 -23.02
C LYS A 424 -11.31 -24.25 -23.81
N CYS A 425 -10.21 -24.79 -24.31
CA CYS A 425 -9.35 -24.05 -25.24
C CYS A 425 -10.11 -23.80 -26.55
N THR A 426 -9.75 -22.74 -27.27
CA THR A 426 -10.32 -22.38 -28.57
C THR A 426 -10.19 -23.49 -29.62
N CYS A 427 -9.26 -24.44 -29.45
CA CYS A 427 -9.16 -25.63 -30.31
C CYS A 427 -10.17 -26.75 -29.95
N GLY A 428 -11.04 -26.52 -28.97
CA GLY A 428 -12.09 -27.43 -28.52
C GLY A 428 -11.67 -28.43 -27.44
N LYS A 429 -10.39 -28.48 -27.07
CA LYS A 429 -9.90 -29.35 -25.98
C LYS A 429 -10.34 -28.83 -24.62
N THR A 430 -10.73 -29.76 -23.76
CA THR A 430 -11.24 -29.49 -22.41
C THR A 430 -10.23 -29.89 -21.35
N PHE A 431 -10.16 -29.11 -20.28
CA PHE A 431 -9.25 -29.30 -19.16
C PHE A 431 -10.02 -29.15 -17.86
N HIS A 432 -9.73 -29.95 -16.83
CA HIS A 432 -10.12 -29.54 -15.49
C HIS A 432 -9.57 -28.12 -15.24
N ASP A 433 -10.34 -27.30 -14.53
CA ASP A 433 -9.92 -25.94 -14.14
C ASP A 433 -8.48 -25.91 -13.60
N THR A 434 -8.16 -26.82 -12.68
CA THR A 434 -6.82 -26.99 -12.10
C THR A 434 -5.76 -27.47 -13.09
N CYS A 435 -6.11 -28.34 -14.03
CA CYS A 435 -5.17 -28.84 -15.04
C CYS A 435 -4.86 -27.75 -16.07
N GLY A 436 -5.89 -27.04 -16.56
CA GLY A 436 -5.74 -25.99 -17.56
C GLY A 436 -4.93 -24.81 -17.03
N SER A 437 -5.20 -24.40 -15.78
CA SER A 437 -4.46 -23.33 -15.11
C SER A 437 -2.97 -23.64 -14.94
N ARG A 438 -2.59 -24.91 -14.72
CA ARG A 438 -1.18 -25.33 -14.53
C ARG A 438 -0.36 -25.38 -15.80
N LEU A 439 -0.99 -25.62 -16.95
CA LEU A 439 -0.26 -25.86 -18.19
C LEU A 439 0.36 -24.61 -18.79
N GLY A 440 -0.22 -23.45 -18.53
CA GLY A 440 0.09 -22.23 -19.27
C GLY A 440 -0.43 -22.29 -20.71
N GLU A 441 -0.07 -23.33 -21.48
CA GLU A 441 -0.32 -23.53 -22.92
C GLU A 441 -0.98 -24.88 -23.26
N CYS A 442 -1.80 -24.88 -24.30
CA CYS A 442 -2.59 -26.03 -24.72
C CYS A 442 -1.68 -27.00 -25.46
N PRO A 443 -1.46 -28.23 -24.99
CA PRO A 443 -0.54 -29.14 -25.67
C PRO A 443 -0.99 -29.52 -27.09
N SER A 444 -2.26 -29.28 -27.43
CA SER A 444 -2.78 -29.56 -28.78
C SER A 444 -2.61 -28.40 -29.77
N CYS A 445 -2.57 -27.14 -29.32
CA CYS A 445 -2.50 -26.00 -30.24
C CYS A 445 -1.52 -24.91 -29.82
N GLN A 446 -0.78 -25.11 -28.73
CA GLN A 446 0.23 -24.24 -28.13
C GLN A 446 -0.27 -22.84 -27.71
N ARG A 447 -1.55 -22.51 -27.90
CA ARG A 447 -2.13 -21.28 -27.35
C ARG A 447 -2.25 -21.38 -25.84
N LYS A 448 -2.08 -20.26 -25.14
CA LYS A 448 -2.21 -20.22 -23.68
C LYS A 448 -3.58 -20.74 -23.21
N VAL A 449 -3.59 -21.79 -22.38
CA VAL A 449 -4.80 -22.30 -21.69
C VAL A 449 -5.15 -21.41 -20.51
N ALA A 450 -4.14 -20.72 -19.96
CA ALA A 450 -4.25 -19.84 -18.80
C ALA A 450 -4.85 -18.46 -19.09
N GLU A 451 -5.36 -18.18 -20.31
CA GLU A 451 -6.18 -16.97 -20.53
C GLU A 451 -7.54 -17.02 -19.80
N VAL A 452 -7.82 -18.12 -19.09
CA VAL A 452 -9.10 -18.38 -18.44
C VAL A 452 -9.09 -18.09 -16.91
N THR A 453 -7.93 -17.74 -16.34
CA THR A 453 -7.87 -17.02 -15.04
C THR A 453 -7.57 -15.54 -15.23
N ARG A 454 -7.87 -15.00 -16.41
CA ARG A 454 -7.84 -13.55 -16.61
C ARG A 454 -8.99 -12.96 -15.82
N THR A 455 -8.67 -12.10 -14.89
CA THR A 455 -9.68 -11.27 -14.24
C THR A 455 -10.37 -10.41 -15.29
N VAL A 456 -11.57 -9.93 -14.99
CA VAL A 456 -12.27 -8.91 -15.79
C VAL A 456 -11.34 -7.71 -16.11
N TYR A 457 -10.45 -7.36 -15.17
CA TYR A 457 -9.49 -6.27 -15.33
C TYR A 457 -8.42 -6.58 -16.38
N ASP A 458 -7.88 -7.80 -16.42
CA ASP A 458 -6.88 -8.21 -17.42
C ASP A 458 -7.44 -8.09 -18.85
N VAL A 459 -8.70 -8.52 -19.04
CA VAL A 459 -9.39 -8.38 -20.33
C VAL A 459 -9.59 -6.92 -20.70
N ALA A 460 -9.99 -6.08 -19.73
CA ALA A 460 -10.15 -4.65 -19.94
C ALA A 460 -8.82 -3.97 -20.33
N PHE A 461 -7.73 -4.31 -19.66
CA PHE A 461 -6.40 -3.78 -19.97
C PHE A 461 -5.92 -4.15 -21.38
N ASP A 462 -6.19 -5.37 -21.84
CA ASP A 462 -5.86 -5.78 -23.21
C ASP A 462 -6.59 -4.95 -24.27
N TYR A 463 -7.87 -4.62 -24.03
CA TYR A 463 -8.61 -3.73 -24.92
C TYR A 463 -8.07 -2.30 -24.89
N LEU A 464 -7.74 -1.78 -23.72
CA LEU A 464 -7.10 -0.47 -23.58
C LEU A 464 -5.75 -0.41 -24.29
N LYS A 465 -4.94 -1.47 -24.17
CA LYS A 465 -3.65 -1.56 -24.86
C LYS A 465 -3.83 -1.51 -26.39
N LYS A 466 -4.80 -2.22 -26.94
CA LYS A 466 -5.12 -2.15 -28.38
C LYS A 466 -5.59 -0.76 -28.80
N ALA A 467 -6.41 -0.10 -27.98
CA ALA A 467 -6.82 1.27 -28.25
C ALA A 467 -5.62 2.23 -28.26
N GLU A 468 -4.73 2.08 -27.30
CA GLU A 468 -3.49 2.85 -27.19
C GLU A 468 -2.55 2.65 -28.38
N GLU A 469 -2.29 1.40 -28.78
CA GLU A 469 -1.45 1.08 -29.95
C GLU A 469 -1.97 1.75 -31.24
N ILE A 470 -3.29 1.77 -31.44
CA ILE A 470 -3.93 2.44 -32.58
C ILE A 470 -3.74 3.96 -32.49
N LEU A 471 -3.97 4.55 -31.32
CA LEU A 471 -3.84 6.00 -31.13
C LEU A 471 -2.39 6.46 -31.28
N ASP A 472 -1.44 5.72 -30.72
CA ASP A 472 -0.01 6.05 -30.80
C ASP A 472 0.48 5.98 -32.24
N THR A 473 0.09 4.94 -33.00
CA THR A 473 0.42 4.83 -34.43
C THR A 473 -0.15 6.01 -35.23
N ASN A 474 -1.43 6.33 -35.02
CA ASN A 474 -2.10 7.42 -35.73
C ASN A 474 -1.51 8.81 -35.40
N LEU A 475 -1.17 9.04 -34.13
CA LEU A 475 -0.56 10.30 -33.67
C LEU A 475 0.87 10.44 -34.16
N GLU A 476 1.64 9.35 -34.20
CA GLU A 476 3.00 9.37 -34.76
C GLU A 476 2.99 9.70 -36.25
N ASP A 477 2.07 9.11 -37.02
CA ASP A 477 1.89 9.42 -38.45
C ASP A 477 1.44 10.87 -38.68
N TYR A 478 0.55 11.38 -37.81
CA TYR A 478 0.15 12.79 -37.82
C TYR A 478 1.32 13.73 -37.55
N ASP A 479 2.08 13.50 -36.47
CA ASP A 479 3.18 14.36 -36.04
C ASP A 479 4.27 14.43 -37.14
N LYS A 480 4.62 13.29 -37.74
CA LYS A 480 5.56 13.24 -38.89
C LYS A 480 5.02 14.01 -40.10
N THR A 481 3.74 13.82 -40.43
CA THR A 481 3.14 14.52 -41.58
C THR A 481 3.08 16.03 -41.35
N ASN A 482 2.70 16.46 -40.14
CA ASN A 482 2.64 17.87 -39.76
C ASN A 482 4.01 18.54 -39.81
N GLU A 483 5.07 17.84 -39.37
CA GLU A 483 6.44 18.31 -39.52
C GLU A 483 6.82 18.52 -40.99
N MET A 484 6.52 17.54 -41.86
CA MET A 484 6.79 17.63 -43.30
C MET A 484 6.02 18.77 -43.99
N VAL A 485 4.75 18.97 -43.63
CA VAL A 485 3.94 20.10 -44.12
C VAL A 485 4.55 21.43 -43.67
N THR A 486 4.99 21.51 -42.40
CA THR A 486 5.63 22.73 -41.86
C THR A 486 6.93 23.04 -42.60
N GLN A 487 7.78 22.03 -42.83
CA GLN A 487 9.00 22.18 -43.63
C GLN A 487 8.66 22.62 -45.06
N SER A 488 7.68 21.97 -45.70
CA SER A 488 7.24 22.31 -47.07
C SER A 488 6.76 23.76 -47.16
N ARG A 489 5.96 24.25 -46.20
CA ARG A 489 5.53 25.66 -46.11
C ARG A 489 6.71 26.62 -46.01
N MET A 490 7.70 26.30 -45.17
CA MET A 490 8.90 27.13 -45.02
C MET A 490 9.71 27.21 -46.31
N PHE A 491 9.99 26.07 -46.94
CA PHE A 491 10.72 26.01 -48.21
C PHE A 491 9.95 26.72 -49.32
N PHE A 492 8.64 26.47 -49.43
CA PHE A 492 7.78 27.14 -50.39
C PHE A 492 7.83 28.66 -50.24
N SER A 493 7.68 29.18 -49.02
CA SER A 493 7.75 30.63 -48.76
C SER A 493 9.11 31.25 -49.12
N LEU A 494 10.21 30.53 -48.90
CA LEU A 494 11.55 30.98 -49.31
C LEU A 494 11.69 31.04 -50.83
N CYS A 495 11.22 29.99 -51.52
CA CYS A 495 11.21 29.93 -52.97
C CYS A 495 10.32 31.03 -53.57
N GLU A 496 9.16 31.29 -52.98
CA GLU A 496 8.21 32.30 -53.44
C GLU A 496 8.83 33.71 -53.36
N LYS A 497 9.51 34.03 -52.26
CA LYS A 497 10.24 35.31 -52.10
C LYS A 497 11.35 35.52 -53.14
N ARG A 498 11.89 34.42 -53.69
CA ARG A 498 12.93 34.42 -54.74
C ARG A 498 12.34 34.35 -56.15
N ASN A 499 11.02 34.35 -56.29
CA ASN A 499 10.30 34.23 -57.57
C ASN A 499 10.68 32.96 -58.37
N ILE A 500 10.98 31.86 -57.69
CA ILE A 500 11.33 30.57 -58.34
C ILE A 500 10.20 29.53 -58.28
N VAL A 501 9.02 29.93 -57.80
CA VAL A 501 7.81 29.10 -57.71
C VAL A 501 6.93 29.35 -58.92
N GLU A 502 6.50 28.30 -59.61
CA GLU A 502 5.56 28.36 -60.74
C GLU A 502 4.14 27.98 -60.27
N GLU A 503 3.15 28.08 -61.17
CA GLU A 503 1.75 27.81 -60.81
C GLU A 503 1.50 26.33 -60.43
N GLU A 504 2.24 25.39 -61.03
CA GLU A 504 2.11 23.96 -60.70
C GLU A 504 2.51 23.66 -59.25
N GLU A 505 3.56 24.29 -58.72
CA GLU A 505 3.95 24.11 -57.31
C GLU A 505 2.97 24.82 -56.37
N LYS A 506 2.38 25.96 -56.76
CA LYS A 506 1.30 26.59 -55.99
C LYS A 506 0.09 25.66 -55.87
N GLU A 507 -0.31 25.03 -56.97
CA GLU A 507 -1.39 24.05 -56.96
C GLU A 507 -1.04 22.81 -56.13
N LEU A 508 0.22 22.34 -56.19
CA LEU A 508 0.67 21.24 -55.35
C LEU A 508 0.67 21.60 -53.87
N MET A 509 1.12 22.80 -53.50
CA MET A 509 1.07 23.28 -52.12
C MET A 509 -0.37 23.40 -51.61
N LYS A 510 -1.27 23.92 -52.44
CA LYS A 510 -2.72 23.96 -52.13
C LYS A 510 -3.28 22.55 -51.88
N ARG A 511 -2.90 21.55 -52.69
CA ARG A 511 -3.30 20.15 -52.47
C ARG A 511 -2.75 19.59 -51.17
N ILE A 512 -1.53 19.93 -50.76
CA ILE A 512 -0.97 19.55 -49.46
C ILE A 512 -1.86 20.09 -48.34
N GLU A 513 -2.21 21.38 -48.38
CA GLU A 513 -3.08 22.02 -47.38
C GLU A 513 -4.47 21.38 -47.31
N GLU A 514 -5.09 21.15 -48.47
CA GLU A 514 -6.40 20.53 -48.57
C GLU A 514 -6.38 19.07 -48.07
N THR A 515 -5.37 18.28 -48.45
CA THR A 515 -5.26 16.88 -48.00
C THR A 515 -4.95 16.78 -46.52
N PHE A 516 -4.12 17.67 -45.97
CA PHE A 516 -3.82 17.75 -44.54
C PHE A 516 -5.06 18.13 -43.73
N ALA A 517 -5.79 19.17 -44.15
CA ALA A 517 -7.03 19.59 -43.49
C ALA A 517 -8.14 18.53 -43.52
N ASN A 518 -8.12 17.65 -44.53
CA ASN A 518 -9.07 16.53 -44.66
C ASN A 518 -8.59 15.24 -43.97
N GLY A 519 -7.49 15.27 -43.22
CA GLY A 519 -6.95 14.09 -42.53
C GLY A 519 -6.40 13.00 -43.45
N LYS A 520 -6.10 13.33 -44.71
CA LYS A 520 -5.52 12.39 -45.69
C LYS A 520 -3.99 12.41 -45.60
N TYR A 521 -3.45 11.97 -44.47
CA TYR A 521 -2.03 12.11 -44.15
C TYR A 521 -1.10 11.42 -45.13
N ARG A 522 -1.49 10.26 -45.65
CA ARG A 522 -0.72 9.56 -46.69
C ARG A 522 -0.58 10.39 -47.96
N ASP A 523 -1.70 10.88 -48.51
CA ASP A 523 -1.71 11.72 -49.71
C ASP A 523 -0.95 13.04 -49.46
N THR A 524 -1.11 13.60 -48.25
CA THR A 524 -0.39 14.82 -47.82
C THR A 524 1.11 14.60 -47.87
N ARG A 525 1.59 13.49 -47.30
CA ARG A 525 3.00 13.12 -47.28
C ARG A 525 3.56 12.93 -48.69
N GLU A 526 2.85 12.18 -49.54
CA GLU A 526 3.27 11.98 -50.94
C GLU A 526 3.34 13.32 -51.71
N ASN A 527 2.41 14.25 -51.47
CA ASN A 527 2.45 15.57 -52.09
C ASN A 527 3.58 16.46 -51.50
N ALA A 528 3.84 16.39 -50.20
CA ALA A 528 4.92 17.10 -49.52
C ALA A 528 6.31 16.60 -49.98
N GLU A 529 6.49 15.30 -50.16
CA GLU A 529 7.72 14.75 -50.73
C GLU A 529 7.94 15.25 -52.16
N LYS A 530 6.90 15.20 -53.01
CA LYS A 530 6.96 15.71 -54.39
C LYS A 530 7.30 17.20 -54.46
N ILE A 531 6.70 18.05 -53.63
CA ILE A 531 6.99 19.49 -53.68
C ILE A 531 8.43 19.77 -53.24
N MET A 532 8.95 19.03 -52.26
CA MET A 532 10.32 19.13 -51.80
C MET A 532 11.32 18.66 -52.88
N GLU A 533 11.03 17.57 -53.58
CA GLU A 533 11.84 17.09 -54.72
C GLU A 533 11.94 18.11 -55.85
N ILE A 534 10.89 18.92 -56.08
CA ILE A 534 10.87 19.96 -57.11
C ILE A 534 11.58 21.24 -56.63
N LEU A 535 11.25 21.71 -55.44
CA LEU A 535 11.69 23.03 -54.97
C LEU A 535 13.16 23.03 -54.50
N VAL A 536 13.64 21.95 -53.88
CA VAL A 536 15.02 21.91 -53.36
C VAL A 536 16.06 22.10 -54.47
N PRO A 537 16.00 21.39 -55.62
CA PRO A 537 16.92 21.63 -56.73
C PRO A 537 16.79 23.03 -57.33
N LYS A 538 15.57 23.56 -57.48
CA LYS A 538 15.33 24.92 -58.00
C LYS A 538 15.96 25.98 -57.11
N LEU A 539 15.76 25.88 -55.79
CA LEU A 539 16.34 26.79 -54.81
C LEU A 539 17.86 26.70 -54.78
N LYS A 540 18.40 25.48 -54.80
CA LYS A 540 19.84 25.25 -54.84
C LYS A 540 20.47 25.92 -56.07
N LYS A 541 19.90 25.70 -57.25
CA LYS A 541 20.38 26.32 -58.50
C LYS A 541 20.31 27.85 -58.43
N ASN A 542 19.22 28.41 -57.92
CA ASN A 542 19.07 29.86 -57.76
C ASN A 542 20.14 30.46 -56.82
N ILE A 543 20.46 29.78 -55.72
CA ILE A 543 21.54 30.18 -54.81
C ILE A 543 22.91 30.07 -55.52
N GLU A 544 23.16 29.01 -56.27
CA GLU A 544 24.41 28.84 -57.05
C GLU A 544 24.58 29.93 -58.12
N ASP A 545 23.50 30.30 -58.82
CA ASP A 545 23.49 31.38 -59.80
C ASP A 545 23.76 32.76 -59.14
N GLU A 546 23.16 33.02 -57.97
CA GLU A 546 23.44 34.22 -57.17
C GLU A 546 24.90 34.26 -56.71
N LEU A 547 25.42 33.16 -56.18
CA LEU A 547 26.83 33.06 -55.76
C LEU A 547 27.78 33.29 -56.93
N SER A 548 27.50 32.69 -58.11
CA SER A 548 28.30 32.92 -59.31
C SER A 548 28.26 34.38 -59.77
N SER A 549 27.12 35.06 -59.62
CA SER A 549 27.02 36.49 -59.92
C SER A 549 27.88 37.33 -58.97
N VAL A 550 27.87 37.00 -57.67
CA VAL A 550 28.69 37.64 -56.65
C VAL A 550 30.19 37.40 -56.92
N GLU A 551 30.57 36.18 -57.29
CA GLU A 551 31.94 35.84 -57.69
C GLU A 551 32.41 36.69 -58.87
N LYS A 552 31.58 36.87 -59.90
CA LYS A 552 31.90 37.76 -61.04
C LYS A 552 32.03 39.23 -60.61
N TYR A 553 31.19 39.70 -59.69
CA TYR A 553 31.33 41.05 -59.13
C TYR A 553 32.66 41.20 -58.37
N ILE A 554 33.05 40.19 -57.59
CA ILE A 554 34.33 40.17 -56.88
C ILE A 554 35.50 40.17 -57.87
N GLU A 555 35.46 39.35 -58.92
CA GLU A 555 36.49 39.34 -59.97
C GLU A 555 36.59 40.70 -60.67
N THR A 556 35.44 41.31 -60.97
CA THR A 556 35.39 42.65 -61.56
C THR A 556 36.00 43.69 -60.62
N ALA A 557 35.63 43.70 -59.33
CA ALA A 557 36.19 44.59 -58.32
C ALA A 557 37.72 44.42 -58.17
N ARG A 558 38.20 43.17 -58.19
CA ARG A 558 39.64 42.86 -58.18
C ARG A 558 40.36 43.45 -59.40
N SER A 559 39.73 43.44 -60.58
CA SER A 559 40.31 44.04 -61.80
C SER A 559 40.53 45.56 -61.69
N PHE A 560 39.74 46.23 -60.85
CA PHE A 560 39.89 47.64 -60.51
C PHE A 560 40.88 47.93 -59.37
N GLY A 561 41.61 46.92 -58.88
CA GLY A 561 42.61 47.08 -57.82
C GLY A 561 42.05 47.14 -56.39
N ILE A 562 40.77 46.79 -56.20
CA ILE A 562 40.17 46.69 -54.86
C ILE A 562 40.72 45.40 -54.21
N THR A 563 41.56 45.54 -53.19
CA THR A 563 42.26 44.42 -52.54
C THR A 563 41.39 43.67 -51.54
N HIS A 564 41.78 42.41 -51.28
CA HIS A 564 40.99 41.36 -50.64
C HIS A 564 40.58 41.62 -49.18
N GLU A 565 41.22 42.58 -48.49
CA GLU A 565 41.00 42.87 -47.07
C GLU A 565 39.65 43.57 -46.82
N ASN A 566 39.20 44.46 -47.71
CA ASN A 566 37.92 45.15 -47.55
C ASN A 566 36.71 44.34 -48.08
N SER A 567 36.94 43.38 -48.98
CA SER A 567 35.87 42.60 -49.62
C SER A 567 35.42 41.39 -48.82
N LYS A 568 36.21 40.91 -47.84
CA LYS A 568 35.90 39.71 -47.05
C LYS A 568 34.93 39.97 -45.88
N GLU A 569 34.79 41.23 -45.50
CA GLU A 569 33.89 41.71 -44.44
C GLU A 569 32.51 42.13 -45.01
N TYR A 570 32.43 42.33 -46.33
CA TYR A 570 31.21 42.69 -47.07
C TYR A 570 30.48 41.47 -47.68
N LEU A 571 31.20 40.36 -47.83
CA LEU A 571 30.73 39.01 -48.21
C LEU A 571 30.24 38.27 -46.96
#